data_AF-A0A520A665-F1
#
_entry.id   AF-A0A520A665-F1
#
_cell.length_a   1.000
_cell.length_b   1.000
_cell.length_c   1.000
_cell.angle_alpha   90.00
_cell.angle_beta   90.00
_cell.angle_gamma   90.00
#
_symmetry.space_group_name_H-M   'P 1'
#
loop_
_entity.id
_entity.type
_entity.pdbx_description
1 polymer ?
#
loop_
_entity_poly.entity_id
_entity_poly.type
_entity_poly.pdbx_seq_one_letter_code
_entity_poly.pdbx_strand_id
1 'polypeptide(L)'
;ITPGSELVRYTVARDGLLDTFAEMGGVVLANACGPCIGQWARHTDDPKRRNSIITSFNRNFAKRNDGNPNTHAFVASPEIVTAFAIAGSLAFNPLTDTLPGKNGDVMFDEPRGLEMPPAGYAVEDAGFQAPAEDGSTVQVLVSPSSDRLQLLEPFKPWEGTDLLNLRVLIKALGKCTTDHISMAGPWLKFRGHLDNISNNMLIGATNAFNGETNAVKDSGTQGSPYVPVPVAARVLKSMGVGSIVVGDENYGEGSSREHAAMEPRHLGVRAVLVKSFARIHETNLKKQGMLALTFANKADYDLIEEDDQIDILGLTTFAPGQPLQVRLRHADGDTDLITVNHTYNEGQIGWFKAGSALNLIKMQETGSAVV
;
A
#
# COMPACT_ATOMS: atom_id res chain seq x y z
N ILE A 1 -0.02 -21.17 -13.39
CA ILE A 1 0.94 -21.74 -12.41
C ILE A 1 2.12 -20.78 -12.32
N THR A 2 2.55 -20.38 -11.13
CA THR A 2 3.68 -19.46 -10.94
C THR A 2 4.69 -20.12 -10.00
N PRO A 3 5.82 -20.63 -10.52
CA PRO A 3 6.90 -21.11 -9.67
C PRO A 3 7.50 -19.96 -8.85
N GLY A 4 7.88 -20.25 -7.59
CA GLY A 4 8.43 -19.24 -6.69
C GLY A 4 9.88 -18.83 -7.00
N SER A 5 10.61 -19.64 -7.76
CA SER A 5 12.00 -19.39 -8.16
C SER A 5 12.36 -20.19 -9.40
N GLU A 6 13.50 -19.84 -10.03
CA GLU A 6 14.04 -20.60 -11.16
C GLU A 6 14.51 -22.00 -10.73
N LEU A 7 15.03 -22.15 -9.51
CA LEU A 7 15.35 -23.46 -8.92
C LEU A 7 14.12 -24.37 -8.86
N VAL A 8 12.99 -23.85 -8.39
CA VAL A 8 11.74 -24.62 -8.33
C VAL A 8 11.24 -24.91 -9.74
N ARG A 9 11.13 -23.91 -10.62
CA ARG A 9 10.68 -24.10 -12.01
C ARG A 9 11.49 -25.16 -12.73
N TYR A 10 12.82 -25.06 -12.68
CA TYR A 10 13.72 -25.99 -13.34
C TYR A 10 13.56 -27.41 -12.78
N THR A 11 13.52 -27.55 -11.46
CA THR A 11 13.34 -28.85 -10.79
C THR A 11 12.01 -29.50 -11.18
N VAL A 12 10.89 -28.76 -11.11
CA VAL A 12 9.57 -29.32 -11.44
C VAL A 12 9.37 -29.53 -12.95
N ALA A 13 10.14 -28.84 -13.80
CA ALA A 13 10.18 -29.11 -15.24
C ALA A 13 10.94 -30.41 -15.52
N ARG A 14 12.14 -30.58 -14.95
CA ARG A 14 12.95 -31.81 -15.05
C ARG A 14 12.15 -33.04 -14.60
N ASP A 15 11.36 -32.88 -13.55
CA ASP A 15 10.56 -33.95 -12.96
C ASP A 15 9.19 -34.16 -13.66
N GLY A 16 8.91 -33.43 -14.76
CA GLY A 16 7.73 -33.62 -15.60
C GLY A 16 6.42 -33.01 -15.07
N LEU A 17 6.43 -32.35 -13.91
CA LEU A 17 5.21 -31.81 -13.29
C LEU A 17 4.62 -30.61 -14.07
N LEU A 18 5.47 -29.81 -14.74
CA LEU A 18 4.97 -28.71 -15.58
C LEU A 18 4.22 -29.22 -16.81
N ASP A 19 4.61 -30.37 -17.35
CA ASP A 19 3.94 -30.98 -18.50
C ASP A 19 2.54 -31.44 -18.11
N THR A 20 2.37 -32.03 -16.92
CA THR A 20 1.04 -32.36 -16.37
C THR A 20 0.14 -31.14 -16.26
N PHE A 21 0.66 -30.00 -15.80
CA PHE A 21 -0.10 -28.75 -15.76
C PHE A 21 -0.44 -28.23 -17.15
N ALA A 22 0.44 -28.38 -18.13
CA ALA A 22 0.19 -27.98 -19.51
C ALA A 22 -0.87 -28.84 -20.19
N GLU A 23 -0.85 -30.15 -19.97
CA GLU A 23 -1.84 -31.11 -20.50
C GLU A 23 -3.28 -30.80 -20.05
N MET A 24 -3.45 -30.30 -18.82
CA MET A 24 -4.75 -29.85 -18.31
C MET A 24 -5.13 -28.40 -18.71
N GLY A 25 -4.36 -27.78 -19.61
CA GLY A 25 -4.60 -26.41 -20.10
C GLY A 25 -4.07 -25.30 -19.20
N GLY A 26 -3.21 -25.63 -18.23
CA GLY A 26 -2.55 -24.67 -17.35
C GLY A 26 -1.47 -23.88 -18.08
N VAL A 27 -1.42 -22.57 -17.83
CA VAL A 27 -0.34 -21.70 -18.31
C VAL A 27 0.69 -21.51 -17.22
N VAL A 28 1.96 -21.84 -17.50
CA VAL A 28 3.10 -21.51 -16.63
C VAL A 28 3.48 -20.05 -16.86
N LEU A 29 3.38 -19.24 -15.82
CA LEU A 29 3.80 -17.84 -15.82
C LEU A 29 5.27 -17.74 -15.44
N ALA A 30 5.88 -16.58 -15.72
CA ALA A 30 7.22 -16.26 -15.24
C ALA A 30 7.32 -16.40 -13.71
N ASN A 31 8.52 -16.72 -13.22
CA ASN A 31 8.82 -16.88 -11.78
C ASN A 31 8.86 -15.51 -11.07
N ALA A 32 7.70 -14.88 -10.93
CA ALA A 32 7.54 -13.54 -10.39
C ALA A 32 6.16 -13.42 -9.74
N CYS A 33 5.97 -12.40 -8.89
CA CYS A 33 4.70 -12.18 -8.20
C CYS A 33 3.46 -12.16 -9.12
N GLY A 34 3.58 -11.54 -10.31
CA GLY A 34 2.55 -11.54 -11.35
C GLY A 34 1.15 -11.14 -10.83
N PRO A 35 0.11 -11.98 -11.05
CA PRO A 35 -1.26 -11.70 -10.62
C PRO A 35 -1.45 -11.47 -9.11
N CYS A 36 -0.54 -11.92 -8.25
CA CYS A 36 -0.63 -11.70 -6.79
C CYS A 36 -0.59 -10.19 -6.41
N ILE A 37 0.06 -9.37 -7.23
CA ILE A 37 0.24 -7.93 -7.01
C ILE A 37 -0.47 -7.05 -8.05
N GLY A 38 -1.33 -7.65 -8.87
CA GLY A 38 -2.01 -6.95 -9.96
C GLY A 38 -1.15 -6.74 -11.22
N GLN A 39 0.01 -7.41 -11.32
CA GLN A 39 0.81 -7.43 -12.55
C GLN A 39 0.28 -8.53 -13.46
N TRP A 40 -0.93 -8.28 -13.99
CA TRP A 40 -1.63 -9.21 -14.84
C TRP A 40 -2.42 -8.45 -15.91
N ALA A 41 -2.04 -8.66 -17.17
CA ALA A 41 -2.89 -8.32 -18.30
C ALA A 41 -3.98 -9.39 -18.42
N ARG A 42 -5.03 -9.26 -17.60
CA ARG A 42 -6.13 -10.23 -17.57
C ARG A 42 -6.83 -10.25 -18.93
N HIS A 43 -6.86 -11.41 -19.58
CA HIS A 43 -7.70 -11.61 -20.76
C HIS A 43 -9.17 -11.59 -20.33
N THR A 44 -9.87 -10.53 -20.69
CA THR A 44 -11.30 -10.37 -20.45
C THR A 44 -11.91 -9.49 -21.53
N ASP A 45 -13.12 -9.82 -21.93
CA ASP A 45 -13.96 -9.05 -22.84
C ASP A 45 -14.71 -7.92 -22.12
N ASP A 46 -14.89 -8.02 -20.80
CA ASP A 46 -15.50 -6.99 -19.97
C ASP A 46 -14.70 -6.79 -18.67
N PRO A 47 -13.90 -5.71 -18.55
CA PRO A 47 -13.08 -5.46 -17.37
C PRO A 47 -13.89 -5.09 -16.12
N LYS A 48 -15.22 -4.92 -16.22
CA LYS A 48 -16.12 -4.63 -15.10
C LYS A 48 -17.01 -5.80 -14.73
N ARG A 49 -16.91 -6.94 -15.43
CA ARG A 49 -17.73 -8.13 -15.18
C ARG A 49 -17.61 -8.57 -13.74
N ARG A 50 -18.75 -8.82 -13.10
CA ARG A 50 -18.81 -9.54 -11.82
C ARG A 50 -18.39 -10.98 -12.04
N ASN A 51 -17.32 -11.40 -11.37
CA ASN A 51 -16.77 -12.75 -11.49
C ASN A 51 -16.18 -13.21 -10.15
N SER A 52 -15.80 -14.49 -10.11
CA SER A 52 -15.03 -15.06 -9.02
C SER A 52 -13.70 -15.59 -9.53
N ILE A 53 -12.66 -15.48 -8.71
CA ILE A 53 -11.38 -16.15 -8.90
C ILE A 53 -10.99 -16.87 -7.62
N ILE A 54 -10.31 -18.01 -7.73
CA ILE A 54 -9.73 -18.72 -6.60
C ILE A 54 -8.21 -18.81 -6.81
N THR A 55 -7.44 -18.50 -5.78
CA THR A 55 -5.97 -18.41 -5.86
C THR A 55 -5.31 -19.05 -4.65
N SER A 56 -4.07 -19.52 -4.82
CA SER A 56 -3.23 -20.01 -3.72
C SER A 56 -2.27 -18.95 -3.20
N PHE A 57 -2.69 -17.68 -3.28
CA PHE A 57 -1.96 -16.55 -2.74
C PHE A 57 -2.29 -16.36 -1.25
N ASN A 58 -2.14 -15.14 -0.73
CA ASN A 58 -2.39 -14.82 0.67
C ASN A 58 -3.24 -13.54 0.86
N ARG A 59 -3.67 -12.88 -0.22
CA ARG A 59 -4.43 -11.64 -0.18
C ARG A 59 -5.47 -11.59 -1.30
N ASN A 60 -6.67 -11.13 -0.94
CA ASN A 60 -7.83 -11.02 -1.82
C ASN A 60 -8.57 -9.68 -1.65
N PHE A 61 -7.85 -8.60 -1.34
CA PHE A 61 -8.45 -7.26 -1.27
C PHE A 61 -9.06 -6.85 -2.62
N ALA A 62 -10.09 -6.00 -2.58
CA ALA A 62 -10.75 -5.50 -3.79
C ALA A 62 -9.74 -4.88 -4.77
N LYS A 63 -9.92 -5.13 -6.07
CA LYS A 63 -9.05 -4.65 -7.17
C LYS A 63 -7.60 -5.17 -7.13
N ARG A 64 -7.21 -6.04 -6.18
CA ARG A 64 -5.81 -6.43 -5.97
C ARG A 64 -5.19 -7.18 -7.15
N ASN A 65 -5.90 -8.18 -7.68
CA ASN A 65 -5.33 -9.12 -8.63
C ASN A 65 -5.39 -8.63 -10.09
N ASP A 66 -6.38 -7.80 -10.42
CA ASP A 66 -6.71 -7.44 -11.79
C ASP A 66 -7.24 -6.00 -11.94
N GLY A 67 -7.32 -5.22 -10.86
CA GLY A 67 -7.88 -3.86 -10.88
C GLY A 67 -9.41 -3.77 -10.88
N ASN A 68 -10.15 -4.89 -10.98
CA ASN A 68 -11.61 -4.89 -11.08
C ASN A 68 -12.25 -4.99 -9.67
N PRO A 69 -13.10 -4.01 -9.25
CA PRO A 69 -13.78 -4.08 -7.96
C PRO A 69 -14.81 -5.20 -7.85
N ASN A 70 -15.30 -5.72 -8.97
CA ASN A 70 -16.35 -6.74 -9.02
C ASN A 70 -15.80 -8.17 -9.04
N THR A 71 -14.47 -8.33 -9.01
CA THR A 71 -13.80 -9.63 -8.87
C THR A 71 -13.84 -10.08 -7.41
N HIS A 72 -14.52 -11.19 -7.16
CA HIS A 72 -14.59 -11.83 -5.84
C HIS A 72 -13.45 -12.86 -5.74
N ALA A 73 -12.38 -12.50 -5.05
CA ALA A 73 -11.20 -13.35 -4.92
C ALA A 73 -11.26 -14.22 -3.66
N PHE A 74 -11.06 -15.51 -3.82
CA PHE A 74 -10.96 -16.50 -2.75
C PHE A 74 -9.52 -17.02 -2.65
N VAL A 75 -9.10 -17.36 -1.43
CA VAL A 75 -7.78 -17.91 -1.15
C VAL A 75 -7.93 -19.31 -0.58
N ALA A 76 -7.20 -20.28 -1.14
CA ALA A 76 -7.21 -21.68 -0.72
C ALA A 76 -5.82 -22.31 -0.93
N SER A 77 -5.65 -23.58 -0.55
CA SER A 77 -4.41 -24.32 -0.87
C SER A 77 -4.30 -24.62 -2.37
N PRO A 78 -3.08 -24.81 -2.91
CA PRO A 78 -2.87 -25.07 -4.34
C PRO A 78 -3.71 -26.22 -4.92
N GLU A 79 -3.82 -27.32 -4.19
CA GLU A 79 -4.60 -28.50 -4.59
C GLU A 79 -6.10 -28.22 -4.67
N ILE A 80 -6.65 -27.43 -3.75
CA ILE A 80 -8.05 -26.97 -3.82
C ILE A 80 -8.25 -26.04 -5.02
N VAL A 81 -7.30 -25.13 -5.29
CA VAL A 81 -7.36 -24.28 -6.49
C VAL A 81 -7.40 -25.12 -7.76
N THR A 82 -6.59 -26.18 -7.85
CA THR A 82 -6.59 -27.09 -9.00
C THR A 82 -7.93 -27.81 -9.15
N ALA A 83 -8.49 -28.37 -8.06
CA ALA A 83 -9.77 -29.05 -8.11
C ALA A 83 -10.91 -28.13 -8.60
N PHE A 84 -10.97 -26.90 -8.07
CA PHE A 84 -11.99 -25.92 -8.48
C PHE A 84 -11.77 -25.39 -9.90
N ALA A 85 -10.52 -25.29 -10.35
CA ALA A 85 -10.21 -24.91 -11.74
C ALA A 85 -10.69 -25.96 -12.73
N ILE A 86 -10.59 -27.25 -12.39
CA ILE A 86 -11.11 -28.36 -13.22
C ILE A 86 -12.64 -28.40 -13.16
N ALA A 87 -13.24 -28.24 -11.97
CA ALA A 87 -14.69 -28.29 -11.78
C ALA A 87 -15.43 -27.07 -12.37
N GLY A 88 -14.76 -25.91 -12.43
CA GLY A 88 -15.33 -24.67 -12.98
C GLY A 88 -16.43 -24.02 -12.14
N SER A 89 -16.70 -24.51 -10.92
CA SER A 89 -17.77 -24.03 -10.04
C SER A 89 -17.32 -23.94 -8.58
N LEU A 90 -17.71 -22.87 -7.89
CA LEU A 90 -17.50 -22.71 -6.44
C LEU A 90 -18.42 -23.60 -5.60
N ALA A 91 -19.43 -24.22 -6.20
CA ALA A 91 -20.34 -25.14 -5.50
C ALA A 91 -19.81 -26.57 -5.41
N PHE A 92 -18.71 -26.88 -6.11
CA PHE A 92 -18.11 -28.21 -6.13
C PHE A 92 -17.38 -28.49 -4.80
N ASN A 93 -17.68 -29.63 -4.19
CA ASN A 93 -16.93 -30.15 -3.05
C ASN A 93 -16.01 -31.32 -3.47
N PRO A 94 -14.68 -31.11 -3.54
CA PRO A 94 -13.74 -32.14 -3.97
C PRO A 94 -13.70 -33.39 -3.06
N LEU A 95 -14.29 -33.32 -1.86
CA LEU A 95 -14.33 -34.45 -0.92
C LEU A 95 -15.50 -35.41 -1.14
N THR A 96 -16.54 -35.00 -1.87
CA THR A 96 -17.79 -35.76 -1.97
C THR A 96 -18.35 -35.84 -3.38
N ASP A 97 -18.08 -34.85 -4.22
CA ASP A 97 -18.77 -34.68 -5.48
C ASP A 97 -18.01 -35.37 -6.62
N THR A 98 -18.74 -35.78 -7.66
CA THR A 98 -18.19 -36.34 -8.88
C THR A 98 -18.18 -35.31 -10.02
N LEU A 99 -17.30 -35.51 -11.00
CA LEU A 99 -17.23 -34.76 -12.25
C LEU A 99 -17.43 -35.70 -13.44
N PRO A 100 -18.04 -35.23 -14.54
CA PRO A 100 -18.21 -36.05 -15.73
C PRO A 100 -16.84 -36.37 -16.38
N GLY A 101 -16.52 -37.65 -16.51
CA GLY A 101 -15.32 -38.14 -17.19
C GLY A 101 -15.65 -38.85 -18.51
N LYS A 102 -14.61 -39.14 -19.31
CA LYS A 102 -14.76 -39.85 -20.60
C LYS A 102 -15.36 -41.26 -20.44
N ASN A 103 -15.14 -41.90 -19.29
CA ASN A 103 -15.55 -43.28 -19.00
C ASN A 103 -16.61 -43.35 -17.89
N GLY A 104 -17.36 -42.27 -17.69
CA GLY A 104 -18.29 -42.12 -16.57
C GLY A 104 -17.81 -41.10 -15.55
N ASP A 105 -18.60 -40.94 -14.48
CA ASP A 105 -18.32 -39.99 -13.42
C ASP A 105 -17.05 -40.37 -12.64
N VAL A 106 -16.24 -39.37 -12.32
CA VAL A 106 -14.97 -39.50 -11.60
C VAL A 106 -15.01 -38.65 -10.34
N MET A 107 -14.54 -39.18 -9.22
CA MET A 107 -14.29 -38.43 -8.00
C MET A 107 -12.78 -38.19 -7.85
N PHE A 108 -12.38 -37.06 -7.27
CA PHE A 108 -10.97 -36.84 -6.97
C PHE A 108 -10.52 -37.73 -5.82
N ASP A 109 -9.40 -38.41 -5.99
CA ASP A 109 -8.67 -39.00 -4.87
C ASP A 109 -7.99 -37.90 -4.05
N GLU A 110 -7.74 -38.18 -2.77
CA GLU A 110 -6.94 -37.30 -1.92
C GLU A 110 -5.54 -37.10 -2.54
N PRO A 111 -5.11 -35.86 -2.78
CA PRO A 111 -3.84 -35.59 -3.45
C PRO A 111 -2.68 -36.06 -2.56
N ARG A 112 -1.73 -36.78 -3.17
CA ARG A 112 -0.48 -37.19 -2.53
C ARG A 112 0.68 -36.57 -3.27
N GLY A 113 1.66 -36.08 -2.52
CA GLY A 113 2.85 -35.41 -3.07
C GLY A 113 4.12 -35.85 -2.37
N LEU A 114 5.25 -35.58 -3.02
CA LEU A 114 6.57 -35.70 -2.44
C LEU A 114 6.90 -34.38 -1.74
N GLU A 115 7.39 -34.44 -0.50
CA GLU A 115 7.78 -33.25 0.25
C GLU A 115 9.01 -32.57 -0.38
N MET A 116 9.95 -33.38 -0.88
CA MET A 116 11.18 -32.94 -1.54
C MET A 116 11.41 -33.74 -2.83
N PRO A 117 12.06 -33.15 -3.85
CA PRO A 117 12.41 -33.87 -5.07
C PRO A 117 13.40 -35.01 -4.76
N PRO A 118 13.10 -36.28 -5.10
CA PRO A 118 13.98 -37.42 -4.77
C PRO A 118 15.37 -37.33 -5.40
N ALA A 119 15.47 -36.70 -6.58
CA ALA A 119 16.72 -36.43 -7.28
C ALA A 119 17.41 -35.11 -6.82
N GLY A 120 16.89 -34.46 -5.76
CA GLY A 120 17.33 -33.15 -5.31
C GLY A 120 16.89 -32.01 -6.24
N TYR A 121 17.17 -30.78 -5.79
CA TYR A 121 16.93 -29.57 -6.59
C TYR A 121 18.01 -29.39 -7.66
N ALA A 122 17.63 -28.82 -8.79
CA ALA A 122 18.54 -28.49 -9.89
C ALA A 122 18.19 -27.15 -10.53
N VAL A 123 19.20 -26.45 -11.04
CA VAL A 123 19.08 -25.21 -11.82
C VAL A 123 20.33 -25.05 -12.70
N GLU A 124 20.17 -24.59 -13.95
CA GLU A 124 21.30 -24.27 -14.82
C GLU A 124 21.84 -22.86 -14.54
N ASP A 125 20.97 -21.85 -14.63
CA ASP A 125 21.28 -20.46 -14.29
C ASP A 125 20.21 -19.92 -13.34
N ALA A 126 20.63 -19.59 -12.12
CA ALA A 126 19.74 -19.00 -11.11
C ALA A 126 19.50 -17.50 -11.33
N GLY A 127 20.16 -16.87 -12.30
CA GLY A 127 20.11 -15.44 -12.58
C GLY A 127 20.82 -14.59 -11.52
N PHE A 128 21.68 -15.19 -10.69
CA PHE A 128 22.42 -14.49 -9.65
C PHE A 128 23.66 -13.80 -10.25
N GLN A 129 23.79 -12.50 -9.98
CA GLN A 129 24.97 -11.73 -10.31
C GLN A 129 25.65 -11.28 -9.01
N ALA A 130 26.91 -11.70 -8.80
CA ALA A 130 27.70 -11.26 -7.66
C ALA A 130 28.05 -9.76 -7.78
N PRO A 131 28.19 -9.03 -6.65
CA PRO A 131 28.73 -7.68 -6.69
C PRO A 131 30.17 -7.70 -7.24
N ALA A 132 30.62 -6.58 -7.79
CA ALA A 132 32.02 -6.42 -8.16
C ALA A 132 32.92 -6.57 -6.91
N GLU A 133 34.04 -7.28 -7.04
CA GLU A 133 35.02 -7.43 -5.95
C GLU A 133 35.60 -6.08 -5.54
N ASP A 134 35.85 -5.20 -6.52
CA ASP A 134 36.18 -3.79 -6.31
C ASP A 134 35.10 -2.88 -6.94
N GLY A 135 34.35 -2.19 -6.08
CA GLY A 135 33.31 -1.25 -6.47
C GLY A 135 33.81 0.17 -6.74
N SER A 136 35.11 0.46 -6.61
CA SER A 136 35.66 1.84 -6.67
C SER A 136 35.41 2.55 -8.00
N THR A 137 35.24 1.81 -9.09
CA THR A 137 34.97 2.34 -10.44
C THR A 137 33.50 2.28 -10.84
N VAL A 138 32.64 1.64 -10.03
CA VAL A 138 31.22 1.49 -10.32
C VAL A 138 30.51 2.83 -10.10
N GLN A 139 29.85 3.31 -11.15
CA GLN A 139 29.01 4.52 -11.07
C GLN A 139 27.54 4.16 -11.15
N VAL A 140 26.76 4.67 -10.18
CA VAL A 140 25.30 4.57 -10.20
C VAL A 140 24.75 5.93 -10.64
N LEU A 141 24.33 5.99 -11.90
CA LEU A 141 23.84 7.22 -12.52
C LEU A 141 22.31 7.17 -12.68
N VAL A 142 21.63 8.25 -12.31
CA VAL A 142 20.21 8.44 -12.53
C VAL A 142 20.03 9.59 -13.51
N SER A 143 19.40 9.31 -14.66
CA SER A 143 19.13 10.37 -15.64
C SER A 143 18.17 11.41 -15.06
N PRO A 144 18.49 12.72 -15.12
CA PRO A 144 17.59 13.78 -14.66
C PRO A 144 16.24 13.83 -15.38
N SER A 145 16.16 13.25 -16.59
CA SER A 145 14.94 13.18 -17.40
C SER A 145 14.25 11.81 -17.34
N SER A 146 14.69 10.91 -16.45
CA SER A 146 14.05 9.61 -16.30
C SER A 146 12.64 9.78 -15.74
N ASP A 147 11.68 9.10 -16.35
CA ASP A 147 10.31 8.97 -15.83
C ASP A 147 10.16 7.79 -14.85
N ARG A 148 11.22 6.99 -14.66
CA ARG A 148 11.26 5.77 -13.83
C ARG A 148 11.98 5.95 -12.51
N LEU A 149 13.11 6.67 -12.53
CA LEU A 149 14.01 6.87 -11.40
C LEU A 149 14.23 8.36 -11.15
N GLN A 150 14.16 8.78 -9.90
CA GLN A 150 14.37 10.15 -9.46
C GLN A 150 15.22 10.13 -8.19
N LEU A 151 16.24 10.99 -8.12
CA LEU A 151 16.94 11.20 -6.84
C LEU A 151 15.99 11.88 -5.85
N LEU A 152 16.00 11.42 -4.60
CA LEU A 152 15.15 11.99 -3.57
C LEU A 152 15.69 13.34 -3.11
N GLU A 153 14.81 14.33 -3.07
CA GLU A 153 15.07 15.60 -2.40
C GLU A 153 14.77 15.47 -0.89
N PRO A 154 15.63 15.99 0.00
CA PRO A 154 15.38 15.98 1.43
C PRO A 154 14.06 16.69 1.78
N PHE A 155 13.23 16.06 2.62
CA PHE A 155 12.03 16.72 3.13
C PHE A 155 12.40 17.89 4.05
N LYS A 156 11.53 18.91 4.09
CA LYS A 156 11.75 20.09 4.96
C LYS A 156 11.71 19.70 6.45
N PRO A 157 12.65 20.18 7.29
CA PRO A 157 12.57 20.07 8.74
C PRO A 157 11.30 20.69 9.31
N TRP A 158 10.95 20.30 10.53
CA TRP A 158 9.87 20.95 11.27
C TRP A 158 10.22 22.39 11.60
N GLU A 159 9.23 23.27 11.57
CA GLU A 159 9.36 24.72 11.71
C GLU A 159 9.54 25.18 13.18
N GLY A 160 9.52 24.26 14.14
CA GLY A 160 9.68 24.58 15.57
C GLY A 160 8.42 25.12 16.23
N THR A 161 7.28 25.10 15.55
CA THR A 161 6.00 25.62 16.05
C THR A 161 4.90 24.57 16.00
N ASP A 162 3.78 24.84 16.68
CA ASP A 162 2.55 24.11 16.45
C ASP A 162 2.12 24.20 14.96
N LEU A 163 1.39 23.19 14.49
CA LEU A 163 0.90 23.15 13.11
C LEU A 163 -0.51 23.71 13.08
N LEU A 164 -0.67 24.88 12.44
CA LEU A 164 -1.93 25.60 12.44
C LEU A 164 -2.55 25.63 11.03
N ASN A 165 -3.87 25.81 10.96
CA ASN A 165 -4.64 25.97 9.72
C ASN A 165 -4.47 24.81 8.72
N LEU A 166 -4.32 23.57 9.20
CA LEU A 166 -4.30 22.41 8.33
C LEU A 166 -5.70 22.16 7.75
N ARG A 167 -5.78 21.68 6.51
CA ARG A 167 -7.04 21.27 5.88
C ARG A 167 -7.26 19.78 5.98
N VAL A 168 -8.50 19.34 6.20
CA VAL A 168 -8.87 17.92 6.02
C VAL A 168 -8.77 17.59 4.54
N LEU A 169 -7.81 16.74 4.16
CA LEU A 169 -7.66 16.29 2.77
C LEU A 169 -8.69 15.22 2.42
N ILE A 170 -8.83 14.24 3.31
CA ILE A 170 -9.81 13.17 3.21
C ILE A 170 -10.06 12.57 4.60
N LYS A 171 -11.33 12.25 4.87
CA LYS A 171 -11.74 11.40 5.98
C LYS A 171 -12.08 10.03 5.42
N ALA A 172 -11.17 9.06 5.60
CA ALA A 172 -11.30 7.72 5.05
C ALA A 172 -12.30 6.88 5.85
N LEU A 173 -13.40 6.48 5.21
CA LEU A 173 -14.43 5.63 5.78
C LEU A 173 -14.02 4.16 5.78
N GLY A 174 -14.04 3.52 6.95
CA GLY A 174 -13.78 2.09 7.08
C GLY A 174 -12.35 1.69 6.67
N LYS A 175 -12.25 0.54 6.01
CA LYS A 175 -10.95 -0.11 5.74
C LYS A 175 -10.10 0.69 4.74
N CYS A 176 -8.97 1.23 5.21
CA CYS A 176 -7.98 1.89 4.36
C CYS A 176 -6.63 1.15 4.35
N THR A 177 -6.40 0.30 3.35
CA THR A 177 -5.16 -0.46 3.19
C THR A 177 -4.08 0.37 2.49
N THR A 178 -2.83 -0.07 2.56
CA THR A 178 -1.76 0.50 1.71
C THR A 178 -2.01 0.44 0.20
N ASP A 179 -2.87 -0.46 -0.29
CA ASP A 179 -3.30 -0.47 -1.70
C ASP A 179 -4.37 0.61 -1.99
N HIS A 180 -5.12 1.07 -0.98
CA HIS A 180 -5.99 2.25 -1.07
C HIS A 180 -5.20 3.56 -1.04
N ILE A 181 -4.09 3.59 -0.28
CA ILE A 181 -3.21 4.76 -0.13
C ILE A 181 -2.25 4.91 -1.31
N SER A 182 -1.55 3.86 -1.72
CA SER A 182 -0.55 3.89 -2.81
C SER A 182 -0.66 2.60 -3.60
N MET A 183 -1.48 2.60 -4.64
CA MET A 183 -1.87 1.40 -5.39
C MET A 183 -0.66 0.73 -6.08
N ALA A 184 -0.70 -0.60 -6.24
CA ALA A 184 0.30 -1.35 -7.01
C ALA A 184 -0.07 -1.41 -8.52
N GLY A 185 -0.01 -2.58 -9.15
CA GLY A 185 -0.35 -2.75 -10.57
C GLY A 185 0.44 -1.79 -11.48
N PRO A 186 -0.23 -0.97 -12.31
CA PRO A 186 0.43 -0.10 -13.30
C PRO A 186 1.35 0.95 -12.66
N TRP A 187 1.15 1.29 -11.39
CA TRP A 187 1.96 2.26 -10.67
C TRP A 187 3.35 1.76 -10.29
N LEU A 188 3.58 0.44 -10.34
CA LEU A 188 4.88 -0.14 -10.00
C LEU A 188 6.00 0.36 -10.91
N LYS A 189 5.68 0.80 -12.13
CA LYS A 189 6.66 1.42 -13.02
C LYS A 189 7.27 2.70 -12.41
N PHE A 190 6.55 3.42 -11.57
CA PHE A 190 7.00 4.67 -10.96
C PHE A 190 7.57 4.52 -9.54
N ARG A 191 7.83 3.30 -9.06
CA ARG A 191 8.35 3.05 -7.69
C ARG A 191 9.67 3.77 -7.38
N GLY A 192 10.49 4.07 -8.39
CA GLY A 192 11.72 4.84 -8.22
C GLY A 192 11.56 6.35 -8.46
N HIS A 193 10.36 6.84 -8.75
CA HIS A 193 10.10 8.25 -9.06
C HIS A 193 8.95 8.78 -8.19
N LEU A 194 9.30 9.46 -7.10
CA LEU A 194 8.35 9.83 -6.05
C LEU A 194 7.23 10.76 -6.54
N ASP A 195 7.55 11.75 -7.37
CA ASP A 195 6.50 12.67 -7.84
C ASP A 195 5.48 11.99 -8.77
N ASN A 196 5.94 11.10 -9.67
CA ASN A 196 5.07 10.36 -10.59
C ASN A 196 4.16 9.37 -9.85
N ILE A 197 4.69 8.61 -8.87
CA ILE A 197 3.87 7.66 -8.12
C ILE A 197 2.86 8.37 -7.21
N SER A 198 3.19 9.56 -6.70
CA SER A 198 2.27 10.38 -5.86
C SER A 198 0.96 10.74 -6.56
N ASN A 199 0.85 10.60 -7.88
CA ASN A 199 -0.42 10.73 -8.61
C ASN A 199 -1.43 9.61 -8.32
N ASN A 200 -1.08 8.62 -7.50
CA ASN A 200 -2.00 7.58 -7.03
C ASN A 200 -2.36 7.70 -5.54
N MET A 201 -1.88 8.75 -4.87
CA MET A 201 -2.08 8.92 -3.44
C MET A 201 -3.58 8.94 -3.10
N LEU A 202 -4.01 7.99 -2.27
CA LEU A 202 -5.35 7.85 -1.69
C LEU A 202 -6.50 7.73 -2.70
N ILE A 203 -6.23 7.41 -3.97
CA ILE A 203 -7.28 7.25 -4.98
C ILE A 203 -8.22 6.06 -4.69
N GLY A 204 -7.78 5.11 -3.87
CA GLY A 204 -8.58 3.95 -3.48
C GLY A 204 -9.30 4.10 -2.15
N ALA A 205 -9.08 5.20 -1.42
CA ALA A 205 -9.74 5.45 -0.13
C ALA A 205 -11.15 5.97 -0.36
N THR A 206 -12.12 5.43 0.38
CA THR A 206 -13.51 5.91 0.37
C THR A 206 -13.63 7.15 1.23
N ASN A 207 -14.12 8.25 0.67
CA ASN A 207 -14.37 9.48 1.41
C ASN A 207 -15.67 9.35 2.22
N ALA A 208 -15.60 9.63 3.52
CA ALA A 208 -16.73 9.53 4.44
C ALA A 208 -17.85 10.55 4.15
N PHE A 209 -17.56 11.67 3.51
CA PHE A 209 -18.53 12.74 3.27
C PHE A 209 -19.44 12.48 2.05
N ASN A 210 -18.99 11.70 1.07
CA ASN A 210 -19.75 11.43 -0.16
C ASN A 210 -19.84 9.94 -0.53
N GLY A 211 -19.12 9.05 0.16
CA GLY A 211 -19.10 7.61 -0.11
C GLY A 211 -18.32 7.20 -1.37
N GLU A 212 -17.67 8.14 -2.06
CA GLU A 212 -16.95 7.89 -3.30
C GLU A 212 -15.44 7.71 -3.06
N THR A 213 -14.77 7.03 -3.99
CA THR A 213 -13.30 6.95 -4.01
C THR A 213 -12.72 8.01 -4.94
N ASN A 214 -11.58 8.61 -4.57
CA ASN A 214 -10.89 9.63 -5.38
C ASN A 214 -11.74 10.89 -5.69
N ALA A 215 -12.64 11.27 -4.78
CA ALA A 215 -13.43 12.47 -4.89
C ALA A 215 -13.46 13.19 -3.53
N VAL A 216 -12.69 14.27 -3.41
CA VAL A 216 -12.59 15.11 -2.21
C VAL A 216 -12.86 16.56 -2.54
N LYS A 217 -13.30 17.34 -1.54
CA LYS A 217 -13.68 18.73 -1.71
C LYS A 217 -12.56 19.54 -2.36
N ASP A 218 -12.91 20.30 -3.40
CA ASP A 218 -11.98 21.25 -4.01
C ASP A 218 -11.70 22.41 -3.06
N SER A 219 -10.46 22.91 -3.09
CA SER A 219 -10.07 24.12 -2.35
C SER A 219 -10.54 25.42 -3.03
N GLY A 220 -11.54 25.34 -3.92
CA GLY A 220 -12.12 26.46 -4.66
C GLY A 220 -11.30 26.91 -5.88
N THR A 221 -10.45 26.06 -6.43
CA THR A 221 -9.52 26.42 -7.52
C THR A 221 -9.76 25.72 -8.84
N GLN A 222 -10.48 24.60 -8.82
CA GLN A 222 -10.68 23.75 -9.99
C GLN A 222 -12.09 23.90 -10.58
N GLY A 223 -12.99 24.63 -9.90
CA GLY A 223 -14.34 24.91 -10.41
C GLY A 223 -15.31 23.73 -10.36
N SER A 224 -14.94 22.65 -9.65
CA SER A 224 -15.79 21.48 -9.37
C SER A 224 -15.95 21.34 -7.85
N PRO A 225 -17.10 20.90 -7.32
CA PRO A 225 -17.26 20.68 -5.89
C PRO A 225 -16.31 19.61 -5.35
N TYR A 226 -16.00 18.60 -6.17
CA TYR A 226 -15.08 17.50 -5.83
C TYR A 226 -14.05 17.26 -6.92
N VAL A 227 -12.84 16.90 -6.52
CA VAL A 227 -11.68 16.64 -7.39
C VAL A 227 -10.90 15.41 -6.91
N PRO A 228 -10.03 14.81 -7.75
CA PRO A 228 -9.13 13.74 -7.34
C PRO A 228 -8.25 14.11 -6.15
N VAL A 229 -7.99 13.15 -5.26
CA VAL A 229 -7.22 13.38 -4.02
C VAL A 229 -5.80 13.92 -4.29
N PRO A 230 -5.02 13.37 -5.25
CA PRO A 230 -3.70 13.92 -5.57
C PRO A 230 -3.76 15.36 -6.12
N VAL A 231 -4.84 15.71 -6.82
CA VAL A 231 -5.04 17.06 -7.37
C VAL A 231 -5.27 18.06 -6.23
N ALA A 232 -6.21 17.75 -5.32
CA ALA A 232 -6.45 18.58 -4.14
C ALA A 232 -5.19 18.77 -3.29
N ALA A 233 -4.44 17.68 -3.04
CA ALA A 233 -3.22 17.74 -2.26
C ALA A 233 -2.14 18.62 -2.91
N ARG A 234 -1.95 18.53 -4.24
CA ARG A 234 -1.03 19.40 -4.98
C ARG A 234 -1.44 20.87 -4.92
N VAL A 235 -2.74 21.17 -5.03
CA VAL A 235 -3.26 22.53 -4.87
C VAL A 235 -2.92 23.08 -3.48
N LEU A 236 -3.27 22.37 -2.41
CA LEU A 236 -2.97 22.78 -1.04
C LEU A 236 -1.46 23.00 -0.83
N LYS A 237 -0.63 22.06 -1.31
CA LYS A 237 0.84 22.20 -1.26
C LYS A 237 1.33 23.46 -1.98
N SER A 238 0.77 23.78 -3.15
CA SER A 238 1.16 24.97 -3.93
C SER A 238 0.80 26.29 -3.23
N MET A 239 -0.25 26.28 -2.41
CA MET A 239 -0.63 27.41 -1.55
C MET A 239 0.19 27.50 -0.25
N GLY A 240 1.09 26.54 0.00
CA GLY A 240 1.80 26.43 1.27
C GLY A 240 0.92 25.98 2.44
N VAL A 241 -0.27 25.44 2.15
CA VAL A 241 -1.24 24.98 3.15
C VAL A 241 -1.01 23.49 3.40
N GLY A 242 -0.71 23.13 4.66
CA GLY A 242 -0.60 21.74 5.06
C GLY A 242 -1.96 21.06 5.18
N SER A 243 -1.98 19.74 5.10
CA SER A 243 -3.21 18.96 5.25
C SER A 243 -3.08 17.80 6.23
N ILE A 244 -4.23 17.26 6.65
CA ILE A 244 -4.34 16.06 7.48
C ILE A 244 -5.18 15.02 6.75
N VAL A 245 -4.80 13.76 6.92
CA VAL A 245 -5.65 12.61 6.56
C VAL A 245 -6.27 12.06 7.84
N VAL A 246 -7.58 11.86 7.81
CA VAL A 246 -8.32 11.24 8.91
C VAL A 246 -8.71 9.82 8.50
N GLY A 247 -8.62 8.85 9.38
CA GLY A 247 -8.97 7.46 9.05
C GLY A 247 -9.55 6.67 10.21
N ASP A 248 -10.10 5.51 9.86
CA ASP A 248 -10.80 4.63 10.78
C ASP A 248 -9.83 3.68 11.51
N GLU A 249 -10.23 2.42 11.73
CA GLU A 249 -9.41 1.37 12.35
C GLU A 249 -8.35 0.77 11.41
N ASN A 250 -7.24 0.34 12.00
CA ASN A 250 -6.15 -0.41 11.36
C ASN A 250 -5.65 0.24 10.05
N TYR A 251 -5.56 1.56 10.04
CA TYR A 251 -5.18 2.35 8.87
C TYR A 251 -3.79 1.96 8.36
N GLY A 252 -3.67 1.77 7.04
CA GLY A 252 -2.43 1.33 6.40
C GLY A 252 -2.17 -0.17 6.50
N GLU A 253 -3.21 -0.99 6.66
CA GLU A 253 -3.09 -2.45 6.62
C GLU A 253 -2.47 -2.95 5.29
N GLY A 254 -1.71 -4.04 5.35
CA GLY A 254 -1.33 -4.82 4.18
C GLY A 254 0.15 -4.74 3.81
N SER A 255 0.47 -4.14 2.66
CA SER A 255 1.83 -4.12 2.10
C SER A 255 2.77 -3.23 2.91
N SER A 256 4.05 -3.59 3.00
CA SER A 256 5.06 -2.79 3.70
C SER A 256 5.53 -1.52 2.96
N ARG A 257 4.87 -1.16 1.85
CA ARG A 257 5.35 -0.11 0.93
C ARG A 257 5.49 1.24 1.63
N GLU A 258 6.68 1.81 1.63
CA GLU A 258 6.94 3.11 2.26
C GLU A 258 6.39 4.29 1.45
N HIS A 259 6.11 4.09 0.16
CA HIS A 259 5.45 5.11 -0.68
C HIS A 259 4.10 5.56 -0.11
N ALA A 260 3.38 4.68 0.60
CA ALA A 260 2.15 5.07 1.29
C ALA A 260 2.38 6.13 2.39
N ALA A 261 3.61 6.34 2.85
CA ALA A 261 4.00 7.45 3.73
C ALA A 261 4.74 8.57 2.97
N MET A 262 5.60 8.22 2.00
CA MET A 262 6.35 9.22 1.23
C MET A 262 5.47 10.09 0.34
N GLU A 263 4.42 9.53 -0.27
CA GLU A 263 3.52 10.27 -1.17
C GLU A 263 2.70 11.32 -0.40
N PRO A 264 2.02 11.00 0.73
CA PRO A 264 1.43 12.04 1.59
C PRO A 264 2.42 13.11 2.02
N ARG A 265 3.62 12.71 2.46
CA ARG A 265 4.66 13.65 2.87
C ARG A 265 5.08 14.58 1.74
N HIS A 266 5.28 14.02 0.55
CA HIS A 266 5.63 14.75 -0.67
C HIS A 266 4.53 15.71 -1.08
N LEU A 267 3.26 15.31 -0.95
CA LEU A 267 2.10 16.13 -1.33
C LEU A 267 1.60 17.07 -0.21
N GLY A 268 2.39 17.28 0.85
CA GLY A 268 2.12 18.32 1.85
C GLY A 268 1.20 17.90 3.00
N VAL A 269 0.87 16.61 3.11
CA VAL A 269 0.20 16.07 4.30
C VAL A 269 1.18 16.13 5.46
N ARG A 270 0.73 16.70 6.58
CA ARG A 270 1.54 16.92 7.79
C ARG A 270 1.26 15.88 8.87
N ALA A 271 0.03 15.37 8.91
CA ALA A 271 -0.40 14.41 9.91
C ALA A 271 -1.38 13.38 9.32
N VAL A 272 -1.39 12.20 9.94
CA VAL A 272 -2.43 11.20 9.78
C VAL A 272 -3.03 10.94 11.16
N LEU A 273 -4.33 11.13 11.31
CA LEU A 273 -5.07 10.97 12.57
C LEU A 273 -6.11 9.86 12.41
N VAL A 274 -5.99 8.79 13.20
CA VAL A 274 -6.80 7.57 12.99
C VAL A 274 -7.31 6.97 14.30
N LYS A 275 -8.25 6.03 14.24
CA LYS A 275 -8.62 5.25 15.43
C LYS A 275 -7.52 4.26 15.83
N SER A 276 -6.87 3.64 14.85
CA SER A 276 -5.69 2.80 15.05
C SER A 276 -4.88 2.61 13.76
N PHE A 277 -3.59 2.29 13.87
CA PHE A 277 -2.70 2.05 12.74
C PHE A 277 -2.30 0.58 12.60
N ALA A 278 -1.99 0.17 11.38
CA ALA A 278 -1.14 -0.99 11.13
C ALA A 278 0.33 -0.67 11.42
N ARG A 279 1.02 -1.54 12.17
CA ARG A 279 2.39 -1.37 12.69
C ARG A 279 3.42 -0.83 11.69
N ILE A 280 3.50 -1.43 10.50
CA ILE A 280 4.53 -1.07 9.50
C ILE A 280 4.26 0.33 8.95
N HIS A 281 3.00 0.63 8.67
CA HIS A 281 2.64 1.92 8.09
C HIS A 281 2.87 3.07 9.07
N GLU A 282 2.52 2.90 10.35
CA GLU A 282 2.84 3.87 11.40
C GLU A 282 4.34 4.19 11.45
N THR A 283 5.19 3.16 11.38
CA THR A 283 6.65 3.32 11.37
C THR A 283 7.12 4.09 10.14
N ASN A 284 6.53 3.81 8.97
CA ASN A 284 6.88 4.50 7.73
C ASN A 284 6.52 5.99 7.80
N LEU A 285 5.33 6.35 8.32
CA LEU A 285 4.92 7.74 8.52
C LEU A 285 5.93 8.51 9.39
N LYS A 286 6.30 7.92 10.54
CA LYS A 286 7.31 8.47 11.46
C LYS A 286 8.66 8.67 10.76
N LYS A 287 9.10 7.70 9.96
CA LYS A 287 10.37 7.80 9.22
C LYS A 287 10.36 8.95 8.21
N GLN A 288 9.22 9.27 7.61
CA GLN A 288 9.09 10.40 6.68
C GLN A 288 8.80 11.74 7.39
N GLY A 289 8.91 11.79 8.72
CA GLY A 289 8.72 13.01 9.51
C GLY A 289 7.29 13.54 9.54
N MET A 290 6.30 12.68 9.25
CA MET A 290 4.88 13.01 9.43
C MET A 290 4.45 12.69 10.86
N LEU A 291 3.42 13.37 11.38
CA LEU A 291 2.77 12.97 12.62
C LEU A 291 1.81 11.80 12.39
N ALA A 292 1.96 10.75 13.20
CA ALA A 292 1.10 9.57 13.19
C ALA A 292 0.38 9.55 14.54
N LEU A 293 -0.88 9.98 14.53
CA LEU A 293 -1.66 10.28 15.73
C LEU A 293 -2.87 9.35 15.79
N THR A 294 -3.26 8.98 17.01
CA THR A 294 -4.46 8.20 17.26
C THR A 294 -5.40 8.94 18.18
N PHE A 295 -6.71 8.90 17.94
CA PHE A 295 -7.68 9.47 18.87
C PHE A 295 -7.54 8.85 20.28
N ALA A 296 -7.59 9.68 21.33
CA ALA A 296 -7.72 9.15 22.68
C ALA A 296 -9.13 8.59 22.93
N ASN A 297 -10.15 9.25 22.38
CA ASN A 297 -11.51 8.76 22.30
C ASN A 297 -11.89 8.51 20.83
N LYS A 298 -12.12 7.25 20.45
CA LYS A 298 -12.43 6.88 19.06
C LYS A 298 -13.72 7.51 18.51
N ALA A 299 -14.64 7.93 19.37
CA ALA A 299 -15.86 8.63 18.95
C ALA A 299 -15.57 10.05 18.43
N ASP A 300 -14.43 10.65 18.78
CA ASP A 300 -14.02 11.97 18.29
C ASP A 300 -13.77 11.97 16.77
N TYR A 301 -13.61 10.80 16.15
CA TYR A 301 -13.62 10.65 14.70
C TYR A 301 -14.89 11.27 14.08
N ASP A 302 -16.04 11.17 14.74
CA ASP A 302 -17.33 11.65 14.22
C ASP A 302 -17.48 13.18 14.32
N LEU A 303 -16.68 13.86 15.16
CA LEU A 303 -16.68 15.32 15.31
C LEU A 303 -16.04 16.04 14.11
N ILE A 304 -15.19 15.36 13.34
CA ILE A 304 -14.47 16.00 12.22
C ILE A 304 -15.39 16.18 11.02
N GLU A 305 -15.54 17.43 10.59
CA GLU A 305 -16.31 17.85 9.42
C GLU A 305 -15.41 18.11 8.20
N GLU A 306 -16.02 18.20 7.01
CA GLU A 306 -15.27 18.32 5.75
C GLU A 306 -14.56 19.67 5.61
N ASP A 307 -15.13 20.73 6.19
CA ASP A 307 -14.64 22.11 6.07
C ASP A 307 -13.68 22.54 7.18
N ASP A 308 -13.46 21.67 8.16
CA ASP A 308 -12.68 21.98 9.35
C ASP A 308 -11.28 22.50 9.01
N GLN A 309 -10.86 23.50 9.79
CA GLN A 309 -9.45 23.86 9.92
C GLN A 309 -8.90 23.22 11.19
N ILE A 310 -7.77 22.54 11.04
CA ILE A 310 -7.20 21.69 12.07
C ILE A 310 -5.91 22.31 12.59
N ASP A 311 -5.83 22.49 13.91
CA ASP A 311 -4.59 22.87 14.60
C ASP A 311 -4.08 21.68 15.43
N ILE A 312 -2.78 21.38 15.34
CA ILE A 312 -2.10 20.38 16.18
C ILE A 312 -1.20 21.13 17.16
N LEU A 313 -1.53 21.04 18.43
CA LEU A 313 -0.98 21.83 19.52
C LEU A 313 -0.12 20.98 20.46
N GLY A 314 0.87 21.62 21.09
CA GLY A 314 1.77 20.99 22.06
C GLY A 314 3.04 20.40 21.44
N LEU A 315 3.36 20.74 20.18
CA LEU A 315 4.54 20.21 19.49
C LEU A 315 5.85 20.82 20.03
N THR A 316 5.80 22.03 20.59
CA THR A 316 6.95 22.67 21.24
C THR A 316 7.41 21.96 22.52
N THR A 317 6.51 21.21 23.16
CA THR A 317 6.81 20.37 24.34
C THR A 317 6.63 18.88 24.03
N PHE A 318 6.77 18.48 22.76
CA PHE A 318 6.54 17.11 22.32
C PHE A 318 7.52 16.14 22.99
N ALA A 319 6.99 15.17 23.75
CA ALA A 319 7.76 14.21 24.51
C ALA A 319 7.07 12.83 24.54
N PRO A 320 7.81 11.74 24.77
CA PRO A 320 7.23 10.40 24.83
C PRO A 320 6.15 10.27 25.91
N GLY A 321 5.02 9.66 25.55
CA GLY A 321 3.90 9.41 26.46
C GLY A 321 3.09 10.64 26.86
N GLN A 322 3.37 11.81 26.28
CA GLN A 322 2.62 13.06 26.50
C GLN A 322 1.63 13.26 25.34
N PRO A 323 0.31 13.09 25.56
CA PRO A 323 -0.69 13.33 24.53
C PRO A 323 -0.62 14.75 23.96
N LEU A 324 -0.99 14.89 22.68
CA LEU A 324 -1.13 16.18 22.02
C LEU A 324 -2.61 16.60 22.00
N GLN A 325 -2.87 17.85 21.62
CA GLN A 325 -4.23 18.36 21.42
C GLN A 325 -4.45 18.67 19.94
N VAL A 326 -5.62 18.32 19.44
CA VAL A 326 -6.08 18.71 18.10
C VAL A 326 -7.29 19.60 18.28
N ARG A 327 -7.22 20.82 17.75
CA ARG A 327 -8.35 21.75 17.72
C ARG A 327 -9.02 21.65 16.35
N LEU A 328 -10.31 21.33 16.36
CA LEU A 328 -11.19 21.43 15.20
C LEU A 328 -11.78 22.85 15.21
N ARG A 329 -11.71 23.54 14.07
CA ARG A 329 -12.38 24.84 13.87
C ARG A 329 -13.40 24.67 12.77
N HIS A 330 -14.65 24.63 13.16
CA HIS A 330 -15.79 24.35 12.31
C HIS A 330 -16.16 25.59 11.48
N ALA A 331 -16.93 25.36 10.41
CA ALA A 331 -17.29 26.43 9.47
C ALA A 331 -18.27 27.45 10.07
N ASP A 332 -19.05 27.05 11.08
CA ASP A 332 -19.98 27.91 11.82
C ASP A 332 -19.30 28.76 12.91
N GLY A 333 -18.01 28.53 13.17
CA GLY A 333 -17.21 29.23 14.17
C GLY A 333 -17.05 28.48 15.48
N ASP A 334 -17.73 27.34 15.66
CA ASP A 334 -17.55 26.49 16.84
C ASP A 334 -16.19 25.78 16.80
N THR A 335 -15.77 25.31 17.97
CA THR A 335 -14.50 24.59 18.11
C THR A 335 -14.61 23.42 19.06
N ASP A 336 -14.14 22.26 18.62
CA ASP A 336 -13.84 21.13 19.48
C ASP A 336 -12.34 21.03 19.76
N LEU A 337 -11.98 20.63 20.98
CA LEU A 337 -10.60 20.33 21.37
C LEU A 337 -10.52 18.86 21.80
N ILE A 338 -9.85 18.06 20.99
CA ILE A 338 -9.75 16.62 21.18
C ILE A 338 -8.32 16.23 21.58
N THR A 339 -8.23 15.27 22.50
CA THR A 339 -6.94 14.71 22.92
C THR A 339 -6.53 13.59 21.97
N VAL A 340 -5.27 13.61 21.51
CA VAL A 340 -4.73 12.58 20.63
C VAL A 340 -3.45 11.98 21.21
N ASN A 341 -3.32 10.67 21.05
CA ASN A 341 -2.17 9.90 21.49
C ASN A 341 -1.18 9.69 20.34
N HIS A 342 0.04 9.32 20.70
CA HIS A 342 1.10 8.95 19.79
C HIS A 342 2.01 7.92 20.48
N THR A 343 2.79 7.15 19.71
CA THR A 343 3.72 6.15 20.26
C THR A 343 5.18 6.51 19.97
N TYR A 344 5.48 7.81 19.92
CA TYR A 344 6.84 8.28 19.61
C TYR A 344 7.75 8.13 20.83
N ASN A 345 8.94 7.60 20.61
CA ASN A 345 10.06 7.73 21.53
C ASN A 345 10.96 8.92 21.14
N GLU A 346 11.98 9.22 21.94
CA GLU A 346 12.90 10.34 21.70
C GLU A 346 13.54 10.32 20.30
N GLY A 347 14.01 9.15 19.85
CA GLY A 347 14.62 9.02 18.53
C GLY A 347 13.65 9.32 17.38
N GLN A 348 12.39 8.87 17.51
CA GLN A 348 11.34 9.15 16.54
C GLN A 348 10.90 10.62 16.56
N ILE A 349 10.91 11.26 17.72
CA ILE A 349 10.70 12.72 17.82
C ILE A 349 11.84 13.45 17.09
N GLY A 350 13.08 12.98 17.23
CA GLY A 350 14.21 13.47 16.43
C GLY A 350 13.98 13.36 14.91
N TRP A 351 13.40 12.26 14.43
CA TRP A 351 13.03 12.09 13.00
C TRP A 351 12.01 13.14 12.56
N PHE A 352 10.99 13.39 13.38
CA PHE A 352 9.98 14.41 13.11
C PHE A 352 10.62 15.80 13.03
N LYS A 353 11.43 16.19 14.03
CA LYS A 353 12.10 17.50 14.07
C LYS A 353 13.01 17.73 12.86
N ALA A 354 13.82 16.73 12.50
CA ALA A 354 14.69 16.79 11.34
C ALA A 354 13.94 16.75 9.99
N GLY A 355 12.64 16.48 9.99
CA GLY A 355 11.78 16.36 8.80
C GLY A 355 11.76 14.97 8.16
N SER A 356 12.72 14.10 8.53
CA SER A 356 12.71 12.66 8.27
C SER A 356 13.82 11.96 9.07
N ALA A 357 13.75 10.64 9.17
CA ALA A 357 14.84 9.82 9.73
C ALA A 357 16.13 9.94 8.89
N LEU A 358 16.00 10.02 7.56
CA LEU A 358 17.15 10.15 6.66
C LEU A 358 17.87 11.50 6.84
N ASN A 359 17.11 12.57 7.07
CA ASN A 359 17.68 13.88 7.39
C ASN A 359 18.47 13.83 8.71
N LEU A 360 17.92 13.17 9.74
CA LEU A 360 18.61 13.04 11.02
C LEU A 360 19.93 12.26 10.88
N ILE A 361 19.92 11.15 10.14
CA ILE A 361 21.14 10.37 9.87
C ILE A 361 22.18 11.25 9.16
N LYS A 362 21.77 12.00 8.14
CA LYS A 362 22.67 12.92 7.44
C LYS A 362 23.28 13.95 8.40
N MET A 363 22.47 14.57 9.26
CA MET A 363 22.94 15.54 10.25
C MET A 363 23.97 14.94 11.22
N GLN A 364 23.74 13.70 11.68
CA GLN A 364 24.64 12.99 12.59
C GLN A 364 25.98 12.68 11.93
N GLU A 365 25.98 12.24 10.67
CA GLU A 365 27.20 11.96 9.91
C GLU A 365 28.00 13.24 9.57
N THR A 366 27.32 14.36 9.33
CA THR A 366 27.99 15.64 9.00
C THR A 366 28.28 16.53 10.22
N GLY A 367 27.95 16.09 11.44
CA GLY A 367 28.13 16.88 12.67
C GLY A 367 27.24 18.12 12.78
N SER A 368 26.13 18.18 12.04
CA SER A 368 25.17 19.29 12.08
C SER A 368 24.17 19.10 13.23
N ALA A 369 23.92 20.15 14.01
CA ALA A 369 22.99 20.08 15.15
C ALA A 369 21.52 19.95 14.71
N VAL A 370 20.74 19.20 15.48
CA VAL A 370 19.26 19.20 15.39
C VAL A 370 18.77 20.51 16.00
N VAL A 371 18.27 21.42 15.18
CA VAL A 371 17.69 22.71 15.64
C VAL A 371 16.35 22.48 16.31
#